data_AF-J9F052-F1
#
_entry.id   AF-J9F052-F1
#
_cell.length_a   1.000
_cell.length_b   1.000
_cell.length_c   1.000
_cell.angle_alpha   90.00
_cell.angle_beta   90.00
_cell.angle_gamma   90.00
#
_symmetry.space_group_name_H-M   'P 1'
#
loop_
_entity.id
_entity.type
_entity.pdbx_description
1 polymer ?
#
loop_
_entity_poly.entity_id
_entity_poly.type
_entity_poly.pdbx_seq_one_letter_code
_entity_poly.pdbx_strand_id
1 'polypeptide(L)' 'MEKEQPGEEYDYFERAIRKTGCWEEHLTCADCISHTKDWRECKEELQKFRNCMQTYMKDKMKPSGKTSD' A
#
# COMPACT_ATOMS: atom_id res chain seq x y z
N MET A 1 28.99 -5.02 -13.50
CA MET A 1 28.25 -4.72 -12.26
C MET A 1 27.08 -3.83 -12.66
N GLU A 2 26.00 -4.44 -13.12
CA GLU A 2 24.73 -3.73 -13.31
C GLU A 2 24.26 -3.25 -11.94
N LYS A 3 24.18 -1.94 -11.77
CA LYS A 3 23.50 -1.35 -10.63
C LYS A 3 22.01 -1.51 -10.91
N GLU A 4 21.35 -2.40 -10.18
CA GLU A 4 19.89 -2.37 -10.03
C GLU A 4 19.50 -0.92 -9.71
N GLN A 5 18.74 -0.32 -10.63
CA GLN A 5 18.30 1.07 -10.54
C GLN A 5 17.24 1.15 -9.44
N PRO A 6 17.54 1.77 -8.27
CA PRO A 6 16.59 1.81 -7.15
C PRO A 6 15.29 2.53 -7.49
N GLY A 7 15.30 3.37 -8.53
CA GLY A 7 14.15 4.15 -8.96
C GLY A 7 13.04 3.33 -9.63
N GLU A 8 13.37 2.24 -10.34
CA GLU A 8 12.34 1.44 -11.02
C GLU A 8 11.57 0.55 -10.04
N GLU A 9 12.25 0.02 -9.02
CA GLU A 9 11.61 -0.81 -7.98
C GLU A 9 10.67 0.02 -7.11
N TYR A 10 11.08 1.22 -6.71
CA TYR A 10 10.26 2.12 -5.92
C TYR A 10 8.99 2.53 -6.67
N ASP A 11 9.13 2.84 -7.97
CA ASP A 11 7.99 3.17 -8.83
C ASP A 11 7.04 1.98 -9.04
N TYR A 12 7.57 0.75 -9.18
CA TYR A 12 6.72 -0.45 -9.22
C TYR A 12 5.90 -0.61 -7.93
N PHE A 13 6.53 -0.40 -6.78
CA PHE A 13 5.86 -0.48 -5.48
C PHE A 13 4.78 0.60 -5.32
N GLU A 14 5.09 1.86 -5.64
CA GLU A 14 4.10 2.95 -5.60
C GLU A 14 2.91 2.67 -6.53
N ARG A 15 3.20 2.24 -7.77
CA ARG A 15 2.16 1.87 -8.74
C ARG A 15 1.31 0.72 -8.23
N ALA A 16 1.89 -0.26 -7.55
CA ALA A 16 1.16 -1.37 -6.95
C ALA A 16 0.20 -0.88 -5.84
N ILE A 17 0.66 -0.01 -4.94
CA ILE A 17 -0.18 0.54 -3.87
C ILE A 17 -1.29 1.43 -4.44
N ARG A 18 -1.00 2.29 -5.43
CA ARG A 18 -2.02 3.13 -6.06
C ARG A 18 -3.16 2.31 -6.66
N LYS A 19 -2.86 1.13 -7.23
CA LYS A 19 -3.88 0.21 -7.77
C LYS A 19 -4.80 -0.40 -6.70
N THR A 20 -4.38 -0.45 -5.43
CA THR A 20 -5.23 -0.98 -4.37
C THR A 20 -6.20 0.04 -3.80
N GLY A 21 -6.00 1.33 -4.12
CA GLY A 21 -6.74 2.44 -3.51
C GLY A 21 -6.22 2.85 -2.13
N CYS A 22 -5.23 2.13 -1.58
CA CYS A 22 -4.71 2.37 -0.22
C CYS A 22 -3.53 3.36 -0.17
N TRP A 23 -3.49 4.30 -1.13
CA TRP A 23 -2.36 5.23 -1.27
C TRP A 23 -2.33 6.27 -0.14
N GLU A 24 -3.50 6.72 0.33
CA GLU A 24 -3.60 7.71 1.40
C GLU A 24 -3.13 7.13 2.74
N GLU A 25 -3.51 5.90 3.07
CA GLU A 25 -3.05 5.21 4.27
C GLU A 25 -1.56 4.89 4.20
N HIS A 26 -1.04 4.60 3.01
CA HIS A 26 0.41 4.46 2.80
C HIS A 26 1.14 5.76 3.10
N LEU A 27 0.70 6.89 2.54
CA LEU A 27 1.31 8.19 2.79
C LEU A 27 1.25 8.57 4.27
N THR A 28 0.11 8.33 4.93
CA THR A 28 -0.05 8.58 6.36
C THR A 28 0.94 7.75 7.19
N CYS A 29 1.10 6.48 6.83
CA CYS A 29 2.09 5.61 7.48
C CYS A 29 3.52 6.07 7.23
N ALA A 30 3.85 6.46 6.00
CA ALA A 30 5.18 6.95 5.63
C ALA A 30 5.51 8.27 6.36
N ASP A 31 4.54 9.18 6.46
CA ASP A 31 4.65 10.44 7.19
C ASP A 31 4.94 10.19 8.68
N CYS A 32 4.15 9.32 9.33
CA CYS A 32 4.39 8.95 10.72
C CYS A 32 5.79 8.38 10.93
N ILE A 33 6.22 7.41 10.11
CA ILE A 33 7.56 6.80 10.23
C ILE A 33 8.66 7.85 10.00
N SER A 34 8.44 8.82 9.09
CA SER A 34 9.40 9.89 8.84
C SER A 34 9.55 10.82 10.04
N HIS A 35 8.45 11.10 10.75
CA HIS A 35 8.41 11.97 11.92
C HIS A 35 8.93 11.27 13.18
N THR A 36 8.46 10.06 13.47
CA THR A 36 8.82 9.33 14.69
C THR A 36 10.18 8.65 14.59
N LYS A 37 10.60 8.31 13.36
CA LYS A 37 11.72 7.42 13.07
C LYS A 37 11.63 6.05 13.75
N ASP A 38 10.44 5.69 14.24
CA ASP A 38 10.13 4.41 14.86
C ASP A 38 8.74 3.95 14.41
N TRP A 39 8.71 2.94 13.54
CA TRP A 39 7.47 2.39 13.01
C TRP A 39 6.58 1.75 14.10
N ARG A 40 7.13 1.43 15.28
CA ARG A 40 6.37 0.84 16.39
C ARG A 40 5.47 1.86 17.08
N GLU A 41 5.76 3.15 16.95
CA GLU A 41 4.88 4.24 17.39
C GLU A 41 3.71 4.43 16.39
N CYS A 42 3.92 4.09 15.11
CA CYS A 42 2.93 4.23 14.03
C CYS A 42 1.96 3.04 13.91
N LYS A 43 1.63 2.39 15.02
CA LYS A 43 0.78 1.18 15.02
C LYS A 43 -0.60 1.44 14.45
N GLU A 44 -1.16 2.61 14.71
CA GLU A 44 -2.50 2.97 14.24
C GLU A 44 -2.53 3.14 12.71
N GLU A 45 -1.55 3.84 12.17
CA GLU A 45 -1.37 4.07 10.73
C GLU A 45 -1.12 2.76 9.99
N LEU A 46 -0.27 1.89 10.56
CA LEU A 46 -0.01 0.55 10.04
C LEU A 46 -1.27 -0.33 10.05
N GLN A 47 -2.10 -0.23 11.10
CA GLN A 47 -3.38 -0.93 11.17
C GLN A 47 -4.35 -0.45 10.09
N LYS A 48 -4.47 0.87 9.88
CA LYS A 48 -5.30 1.46 8.81
C LYS A 48 -4.86 0.97 7.43
N PHE A 49 -3.56 1.04 7.15
CA PHE A 49 -3.00 0.56 5.88
C PHE A 49 -3.25 -0.94 5.67
N ARG A 50 -3.03 -1.76 6.70
CA ARG A 50 -3.30 -3.21 6.66
C ARG A 50 -4.78 -3.49 6.40
N ASN A 51 -5.68 -2.78 7.06
CA ASN A 51 -7.12 -2.97 6.91
C ASN A 51 -7.57 -2.63 5.48
N CYS A 52 -7.08 -1.52 4.91
CA CYS A 52 -7.36 -1.18 3.53
C CYS A 52 -6.88 -2.28 2.56
N MET A 53 -5.63 -2.74 2.71
CA MET A 53 -5.09 -3.81 1.88
C MET A 53 -5.86 -5.12 2.00
N GLN A 54 -6.31 -5.48 3.21
CA GLN A 54 -7.15 -6.65 3.42
C GLN A 54 -8.50 -6.54 2.71
N THR A 55 -9.13 -5.35 2.70
CA THR A 55 -10.37 -5.11 1.95
C THR A 55 -10.14 -5.32 0.46
N TYR A 56 -9.08 -4.73 -0.10
CA TYR A 56 -8.71 -4.95 -1.50
C TYR A 56 -8.48 -6.43 -1.83
N MET A 57 -7.77 -7.18 -0.96
CA MET A 57 -7.53 -8.61 -1.18
C MET A 57 -8.82 -9.44 -1.13
N LYS A 58 -9.75 -9.10 -0.22
CA LYS A 58 -11.07 -9.74 -0.15
C LYS A 58 -11.88 -9.48 -1.41
N ASP A 59 -11.85 -8.26 -1.94
CA ASP A 59 -12.55 -7.94 -3.18
C ASP A 59 -11.92 -8.61 -4.40
N LYS A 60 -10.59 -8.73 -4.44
CA LYS A 60 -9.86 -9.51 -5.47
C LYS A 60 -10.14 -11.01 -5.42
N MET A 61 -10.41 -11.57 -4.24
CA MET A 61 -10.72 -12.99 -4.05
C MET A 61 -12.17 -13.35 -4.36
N LYS A 62 -13.08 -12.38 -4.48
CA LYS A 62 -14.41 -12.66 -5.01
C LYS A 62 -14.25 -13.06 -6.49
N PRO A 63 -14.67 -14.27 -6.91
CA PRO A 63 -14.74 -14.57 -8.32
C PRO A 63 -15.67 -13.53 -8.94
N SER A 64 -15.13 -12.74 -9.86
CA SER A 64 -15.88 -11.76 -10.65
C SER A 64 -17.06 -12.45 -11.34
N GLY A 65 -18.20 -12.48 -10.65
CA GLY A 65 -19.51 -12.61 -11.24
C GLY A 65 -19.87 -11.27 -11.84
N LYS A 66 -19.87 -11.24 -13.18
CA LYS A 66 -20.40 -10.22 -14.08
C LYS A 66 -21.54 -9.36 -13.50
N THR A 67 -21.48 -8.05 -13.76
CA THR A 67 -22.63 -7.15 -14.01
C THR A 67 -22.13 -6.17 -15.09
N SER A 68 -22.49 -6.28 -16.37
CA SER A 68 -23.74 -5.77 -16.97
C SER A 68 -24.09 -4.36 -16.47
N ASP A 69 -23.67 -3.36 -17.23
CA ASP A 69 -24.55 -2.34 -17.82
C ASP A 69 -24.02 -2.05 -19.24
#